data_AF-A0AAU3UPT4-F1
#
_entry.id   AF-A0AAU3UPT4-F1
#
_cell.length_a   1.000
_cell.length_b   1.000
_cell.length_c   1.000
_cell.angle_alpha   90.00
_cell.angle_beta   90.00
_cell.angle_gamma   90.00
#
_symmetry.space_group_name_H-M   'P 1'
#
loop_
_entity.id
_entity.type
_entity.pdbx_description
1 polymer ?
#
loop_
_entity_poly.entity_id
_entity_poly.type
_entity_poly.pdbx_seq_one_letter_code
_entity_poly.pdbx_strand_id
1 'polypeptide(L)'
;MRITHSRRLGIGLAVAAATVALATPSSADVVSLSVSDQNLQTNRTYTITATVSGSTIGLSVFFADNGQNLGPAGGVTPDSLKGKATTTWTPSKSGSHTLTASQGSTTQTITVSVTDAPVTTTTTPAPPGGSC
;
A
#
# COMPACT_ATOMS: atom_id res chain seq x y z
N MET A 1 45.65 44.18 -61.20
CA MET A 1 45.92 43.52 -59.91
C MET A 1 45.40 44.40 -58.78
N ARG A 2 44.23 44.10 -58.23
CA ARG A 2 43.67 44.64 -56.96
C ARG A 2 42.58 43.66 -56.51
N ILE A 3 42.92 42.76 -55.60
CA ILE A 3 42.00 41.77 -55.02
C ILE A 3 41.58 42.31 -53.65
N THR A 4 40.32 42.72 -53.56
CA THR A 4 39.71 43.28 -52.35
C THR A 4 39.42 42.17 -51.33
N HIS A 5 39.94 42.34 -50.12
CA HIS A 5 39.74 41.46 -48.97
C HIS A 5 38.37 41.73 -48.32
N SER A 6 37.51 40.71 -48.22
CA SER A 6 36.24 40.82 -47.48
C SER A 6 36.00 39.62 -46.56
N ARG A 7 36.46 39.82 -45.32
CA ARG A 7 35.84 39.49 -44.02
C ARG A 7 34.91 38.25 -43.99
N ARG A 8 35.42 37.15 -43.41
CA ARG A 8 34.62 36.01 -42.96
C ARG A 8 33.75 36.43 -41.76
N LEU A 9 32.43 36.45 -41.93
CA LEU A 9 31.46 36.52 -40.84
C LEU A 9 31.42 35.17 -40.14
N GLY A 10 31.81 35.15 -38.85
CA GLY A 10 31.62 34.01 -37.97
C GLY A 10 30.14 33.80 -37.72
N ILE A 11 29.63 32.64 -38.14
CA ILE A 11 28.27 32.20 -37.85
C ILE A 11 28.35 31.41 -36.54
N GLY A 12 28.04 32.07 -35.44
CA GLY A 12 27.89 31.43 -34.14
C GLY A 12 26.64 30.54 -34.16
N LEU A 13 26.83 29.23 -34.24
CA LEU A 13 25.79 28.24 -33.95
C LEU A 13 25.58 28.20 -32.44
N ALA A 14 24.63 28.99 -31.94
CA ALA A 14 24.10 28.80 -30.59
C ALA A 14 23.14 27.59 -30.63
N VAL A 15 23.65 26.43 -30.22
CA VAL A 15 22.83 25.23 -30.02
C VAL A 15 22.08 25.42 -28.70
N ALA A 16 20.79 25.73 -28.76
CA ALA A 16 19.94 25.76 -27.57
C ALA A 16 19.72 24.32 -27.09
N ALA A 17 20.44 23.90 -26.05
CA ALA A 17 20.20 22.64 -25.37
C ALA A 17 18.86 22.74 -24.62
N ALA A 18 17.80 22.16 -25.20
CA ALA A 18 16.52 22.01 -24.51
C ALA A 18 16.68 20.96 -23.41
N THR A 19 16.88 21.39 -22.16
CA THR A 19 16.81 20.49 -21.01
C THR A 19 15.35 20.10 -20.81
N VAL A 20 14.98 18.89 -21.24
CA VAL A 20 13.71 18.28 -20.87
C VAL A 20 13.76 18.06 -19.36
N ALA A 21 13.08 18.90 -18.59
CA ALA A 21 12.82 18.61 -17.19
C ALA A 21 11.98 17.34 -17.16
N LEU A 22 12.57 16.20 -16.78
CA LEU A 22 11.79 15.04 -16.40
C LEU A 22 10.96 15.48 -15.19
N ALA A 23 9.66 15.65 -15.38
CA ALA A 23 8.73 15.72 -14.27
C ALA A 23 8.92 14.43 -13.48
N THR A 24 9.51 14.51 -12.29
CA THR A 24 9.51 13.39 -11.37
C THR A 24 8.05 13.00 -11.17
N PRO A 25 7.64 11.74 -11.42
CA PRO A 25 6.28 11.34 -11.09
C PRO A 25 6.06 11.71 -9.63
N SER A 26 4.97 12.41 -9.34
CA SER A 26 4.56 12.70 -7.97
C SER A 26 4.26 11.37 -7.31
N SER A 27 5.27 10.79 -6.67
CA SER A 27 5.18 9.51 -5.97
C SER A 27 4.00 9.57 -5.01
N ALA A 28 3.10 8.60 -5.11
CA ALA A 28 2.15 8.38 -4.04
C ALA A 28 2.90 7.70 -2.91
N ASP A 29 2.89 8.33 -1.75
CA ASP A 29 3.55 7.81 -0.56
C ASP A 29 2.51 7.19 0.36
N VAL A 30 2.73 5.94 0.78
CA VAL A 30 1.96 5.37 1.89
C VAL A 30 2.34 6.13 3.15
N VAL A 31 1.44 6.98 3.64
CA VAL A 31 1.70 7.85 4.79
C VAL A 31 1.36 7.15 6.09
N SER A 32 0.30 6.36 6.11
CA SER A 32 -0.11 5.64 7.31
C SER A 32 -0.78 4.32 7.00
N LEU A 33 -0.67 3.40 7.96
CA LEU A 33 -1.28 2.09 7.95
C LEU A 33 -1.99 1.87 9.30
N SER A 34 -3.25 1.46 9.26
CA SER A 34 -4.04 1.20 10.47
C SER A 34 -4.98 0.01 10.30
N VAL A 35 -5.37 -0.58 11.42
CA VAL A 35 -6.40 -1.64 11.48
C VAL A 35 -7.64 -1.08 12.18
N SER A 36 -8.83 -1.60 11.86
CA SER A 36 -10.10 -1.17 12.43
C SER A 36 -10.17 -1.28 13.96
N ASP A 37 -9.42 -2.23 14.54
CA ASP A 37 -9.48 -2.58 15.95
C ASP A 37 -8.09 -2.83 16.55
N GLN A 38 -8.00 -2.70 17.87
CA GLN A 38 -6.80 -3.00 18.67
C GLN A 38 -6.86 -4.37 19.33
N ASN A 39 -8.07 -4.88 19.63
CA ASN A 39 -8.28 -6.19 20.24
C ASN A 39 -8.52 -7.26 19.17
N LEU A 40 -7.42 -7.67 18.54
CA LEU A 40 -7.44 -8.59 17.42
C LEU A 40 -7.52 -10.04 17.91
N GLN A 41 -8.37 -10.82 17.25
CA GLN A 41 -8.63 -12.23 17.55
C GLN A 41 -8.55 -13.07 16.29
N THR A 42 -8.13 -14.33 16.44
CA THR A 42 -8.14 -15.30 15.34
C THR A 42 -9.56 -15.49 14.80
N ASN A 43 -9.69 -15.79 13.51
CA ASN A 43 -10.98 -16.03 12.82
C ASN A 43 -11.97 -14.85 12.84
N ARG A 44 -11.51 -13.63 13.11
CA ARG A 44 -12.30 -12.41 12.95
C ARG A 44 -11.79 -11.57 11.79
N THR A 45 -12.71 -10.96 11.06
CA THR A 45 -12.38 -10.11 9.90
C THR A 45 -12.21 -8.67 10.35
N TYR A 46 -11.08 -8.08 9.97
CA TYR A 46 -10.70 -6.71 10.26
C TYR A 46 -10.48 -5.94 8.97
N THR A 47 -10.61 -4.61 9.03
CA THR A 47 -10.31 -3.73 7.90
C THR A 47 -8.96 -3.08 8.10
N ILE A 48 -8.04 -3.33 7.18
CA ILE A 48 -6.76 -2.63 7.09
C ILE A 48 -6.95 -1.43 6.16
N THR A 49 -6.49 -0.27 6.59
CA THR A 49 -6.54 0.98 5.82
C THR A 49 -5.13 1.52 5.65
N ALA A 50 -4.69 1.65 4.40
CA ALA A 50 -3.53 2.46 4.05
C ALA A 50 -4.02 3.84 3.59
N THR A 51 -3.46 4.90 4.16
CA THR A 51 -3.63 6.26 3.64
C THR A 51 -2.43 6.58 2.77
N VAL A 52 -2.70 7.02 1.54
CA VAL A 52 -1.72 7.41 0.54
C VAL A 52 -1.87 8.90 0.27
N SER A 53 -0.75 9.60 0.15
CA SER A 53 -0.70 11.01 -0.23
C SER A 53 -0.08 11.15 -1.60
N GLY A 54 -0.37 12.24 -2.32
CA GLY A 54 0.14 12.45 -3.68
C GLY A 54 -0.80 11.91 -4.76
N SER A 55 -0.26 11.69 -5.98
CA SER A 55 -1.08 11.26 -7.13
C SER A 55 -1.35 9.76 -7.07
N THR A 56 -2.55 9.37 -6.67
CA THR A 56 -2.97 7.96 -6.55
C THR A 56 -3.45 7.32 -7.86
N ILE A 57 -3.57 8.11 -8.92
CA ILE A 57 -4.14 7.66 -10.20
C ILE A 57 -3.24 6.58 -10.81
N GLY A 58 -3.81 5.37 -10.98
CA GLY A 58 -3.15 4.24 -11.62
C GLY A 58 -2.13 3.49 -10.75
N LEU A 59 -2.06 3.79 -9.44
CA LEU A 59 -1.13 3.12 -8.52
C LEU A 59 -1.87 2.23 -7.53
N SER A 60 -1.53 0.94 -7.49
CA SER A 60 -2.11 -0.01 -6.53
C SER A 60 -1.29 -0.11 -5.25
N VAL A 61 -1.98 -0.32 -4.12
CA VAL A 61 -1.38 -0.64 -2.82
C VAL A 61 -1.43 -2.14 -2.59
N PHE A 62 -0.30 -2.74 -2.27
CA PHE A 62 -0.22 -4.16 -1.93
C PHE A 62 -0.15 -4.31 -0.41
N PHE A 63 -1.01 -5.17 0.13
CA PHE A 63 -1.08 -5.47 1.56
C PHE A 63 -0.54 -6.87 1.81
N ALA A 64 0.25 -7.02 2.87
CA ALA A 64 0.78 -8.32 3.28
C ALA A 64 0.74 -8.50 4.81
N ASP A 65 0.62 -9.74 5.25
CA ASP A 65 0.74 -10.18 6.64
C ASP A 65 1.93 -11.15 6.75
N ASN A 66 2.95 -10.81 7.53
CA ASN A 66 4.18 -11.60 7.67
C ASN A 66 4.81 -11.98 6.31
N GLY A 67 4.71 -11.06 5.33
CA GLY A 67 5.19 -11.26 3.96
C GLY A 67 4.24 -12.04 3.03
N GLN A 68 3.08 -12.52 3.52
CA GLN A 68 2.06 -13.15 2.70
C GLN A 68 1.07 -12.11 2.19
N ASN A 69 0.85 -12.05 0.87
CA ASN A 69 -0.07 -11.09 0.27
C ASN A 69 -1.52 -11.34 0.73
N LEU A 70 -2.18 -10.29 1.20
CA LEU A 70 -3.56 -10.28 1.69
C LEU A 70 -4.57 -9.83 0.63
N GLY A 71 -4.11 -9.08 -0.37
CA GLY A 71 -4.96 -8.48 -1.39
C GLY A 71 -5.04 -9.28 -2.69
N PRO A 72 -5.85 -8.82 -3.66
CA PRO A 72 -5.80 -9.35 -5.02
C PRO A 72 -4.40 -9.18 -5.61
N ALA A 73 -4.03 -10.05 -6.55
CA ALA A 73 -2.70 -10.03 -7.17
C ALA A 73 -2.34 -8.70 -7.86
N GLY A 74 -3.35 -7.88 -8.22
CA GLY A 74 -3.17 -6.54 -8.78
C GLY A 74 -3.09 -5.41 -7.75
N GLY A 75 -3.14 -5.72 -6.45
CA GLY A 75 -3.22 -4.75 -5.37
C GLY A 75 -4.56 -4.02 -5.30
N VAL A 76 -4.71 -3.15 -4.31
CA VAL A 76 -5.92 -2.36 -4.08
C VAL A 76 -5.70 -0.96 -4.60
N THR A 77 -6.52 -0.53 -5.56
CA THR A 77 -6.51 0.85 -6.04
C THR A 77 -7.02 1.77 -4.92
N PRO A 78 -6.27 2.81 -4.51
CA PRO A 78 -6.73 3.78 -3.56
C PRO A 78 -7.92 4.56 -4.13
N ASP A 79 -8.85 4.93 -3.25
CA ASP A 79 -9.88 5.90 -3.56
C ASP A 79 -9.23 7.24 -3.91
N SER A 80 -9.43 7.71 -5.14
CA SER A 80 -8.80 8.93 -5.66
C SER A 80 -9.26 10.22 -4.95
N LEU A 81 -10.41 10.20 -4.26
CA LEU A 81 -10.95 11.36 -3.55
C LEU A 81 -10.49 11.39 -2.08
N LYS A 82 -10.27 10.21 -1.48
CA LYS A 82 -9.90 10.07 -0.06
C LYS A 82 -8.43 9.76 0.17
N GLY A 83 -7.71 9.30 -0.87
CA GLY A 83 -6.34 8.82 -0.74
C GLY A 83 -6.25 7.59 0.18
N LYS A 84 -7.21 6.65 0.07
CA LYS A 84 -7.28 5.50 0.97
C LYS A 84 -7.44 4.20 0.20
N ALA A 85 -6.59 3.22 0.50
CA ALA A 85 -6.75 1.85 0.05
C ALA A 85 -7.15 0.99 1.26
N THR A 86 -8.17 0.15 1.09
CA THR A 86 -8.67 -0.71 2.17
C THR A 86 -8.69 -2.17 1.75
N THR A 87 -8.37 -3.06 2.69
CA THR A 87 -8.49 -4.51 2.48
C THR A 87 -9.02 -5.20 3.73
N THR A 88 -9.62 -6.36 3.56
CA THR A 88 -10.08 -7.22 4.64
C THR A 88 -8.99 -8.21 5.04
N TRP A 89 -8.75 -8.36 6.33
CA TRP A 89 -7.77 -9.29 6.87
C TRP A 89 -8.37 -10.14 7.97
N THR A 90 -8.19 -11.45 7.88
CA THR A 90 -8.68 -12.43 8.85
C THR A 90 -7.49 -13.27 9.34
N PRO A 91 -6.88 -12.96 10.50
CA PRO A 91 -5.77 -13.74 11.00
C PRO A 91 -6.20 -15.15 11.41
N SER A 92 -5.49 -16.16 10.92
CA SER A 92 -5.73 -17.57 11.28
C SER A 92 -4.89 -18.05 12.47
N LYS A 93 -3.85 -17.29 12.84
CA LYS A 93 -2.92 -17.62 13.92
C LYS A 93 -2.90 -16.50 14.95
N SER A 94 -2.69 -16.86 16.21
CA SER A 94 -2.41 -15.90 17.27
C SER A 94 -0.91 -15.57 17.30
N GLY A 95 -0.58 -14.45 17.93
CA GLY A 95 0.79 -13.94 18.05
C GLY A 95 1.00 -12.61 17.36
N SER A 96 2.27 -12.31 17.04
CA SER A 96 2.65 -11.07 16.39
C SER A 96 2.48 -11.18 14.88
N HIS A 97 1.79 -10.20 14.29
CA HIS A 97 1.54 -10.09 12.87
C HIS A 97 2.14 -8.78 12.36
N THR A 98 3.04 -8.88 11.38
CA THR A 98 3.65 -7.72 10.72
C THR A 98 2.86 -7.41 9.46
N LEU A 99 1.99 -6.41 9.55
CA LEU A 99 1.19 -5.91 8.45
C LEU A 99 1.99 -4.90 7.65
N THR A 100 2.06 -5.11 6.33
CA THR A 100 2.82 -4.25 5.41
C THR A 100 1.89 -3.72 4.34
N ALA A 101 2.00 -2.43 4.03
CA ALA A 101 1.38 -1.79 2.89
C ALA A 101 2.46 -1.16 2.01
N SER A 102 2.48 -1.49 0.72
CA SER A 102 3.48 -1.01 -0.22
C SER A 102 2.84 -0.42 -1.46
N GLN A 103 3.39 0.68 -1.96
CA GLN A 103 2.99 1.34 -3.19
C GLN A 103 4.24 1.92 -3.86
N GLY A 104 4.58 1.42 -5.05
CA GLY A 104 5.79 1.85 -5.74
C GLY A 104 7.05 1.62 -4.90
N SER A 105 7.76 2.70 -4.54
CA SER A 105 8.96 2.66 -3.71
C SER A 105 8.69 2.87 -2.21
N THR A 106 7.45 3.15 -1.84
CA THR A 106 7.09 3.49 -0.46
C THR A 106 6.45 2.29 0.22
N THR A 107 6.94 1.96 1.41
CA THR A 107 6.48 0.82 2.20
C THR A 107 6.28 1.26 3.64
N GLN A 108 5.14 0.91 4.22
CA GLN A 108 4.84 1.11 5.63
C GLN A 108 4.49 -0.21 6.28
N THR A 109 4.93 -0.35 7.53
CA THR A 109 4.76 -1.58 8.30
C THR A 109 4.26 -1.24 9.71
N ILE A 110 3.31 -2.03 10.20
CA ILE A 110 2.88 -2.01 11.59
C ILE A 110 2.91 -3.44 12.14
N THR A 111 3.22 -3.56 13.42
CA THR A 111 3.15 -4.83 14.13
C THR A 111 1.94 -4.81 15.05
N VAL A 112 1.10 -5.83 14.92
CA VAL A 112 -0.10 -5.99 15.74
C VAL A 112 -0.07 -7.35 16.45
N SER A 113 -0.71 -7.42 17.62
CA SER A 113 -0.81 -8.65 18.40
C SER A 113 -2.21 -9.23 18.28
N VAL A 114 -2.30 -10.48 17.86
CA VAL A 114 -3.55 -11.24 17.71
C VAL A 114 -3.65 -12.26 18.82
N THR A 115 -4.79 -12.28 19.51
CA THR A 115 -5.12 -13.27 20.55
C THR A 115 -5.98 -14.39 19.97
N ASP A 116 -6.07 -15.53 20.65
CA ASP A 116 -7.01 -16.56 20.22
C ASP A 116 -8.46 -16.13 20.46
N ALA A 117 -9.34 -16.44 19.50
CA ALA A 117 -10.77 -16.29 19.73
C ALA A 117 -11.21 -17.19 20.89
N PRO A 118 -12.10 -16.70 21.77
CA PRO A 118 -12.61 -17.52 22.86
C PRO A 118 -13.31 -18.76 22.29
N VAL A 119 -12.90 -19.94 22.74
CA VAL A 119 -13.58 -21.20 22.42
C VAL A 119 -14.94 -21.16 23.10
N THR A 120 -16.01 -20.94 22.34
CA THR A 120 -17.36 -21.14 22.84
C THR A 120 -17.60 -22.65 22.95
N THR A 121 -17.27 -23.24 24.09
CA THR A 121 -17.80 -24.56 24.44
C THR A 121 -19.30 -24.38 24.63
N THR A 122 -20.08 -24.68 23.60
CA THR A 122 -21.49 -24.98 23.78
C THR A 122 -21.52 -26.28 24.57
N THR A 123 -21.60 -26.17 25.89
CA THR A 123 -22.05 -27.28 26.72
C THR A 123 -23.46 -27.59 26.27
N THR A 124 -23.61 -28.53 25.34
CA THR A 124 -24.89 -29.19 25.09
C THR A 124 -25.37 -29.67 26.46
N PRO A 125 -26.52 -29.19 26.98
CA PRO A 125 -27.08 -29.74 28.19
C PRO A 125 -27.22 -31.25 27.97
N ALA A 126 -26.60 -32.06 28.83
CA ALA A 126 -26.80 -33.49 28.81
C ALA A 126 -28.32 -33.75 28.83
N PRO A 127 -28.86 -34.63 27.95
CA PRO A 127 -30.27 -34.99 28.01
C PRO A 127 -30.59 -35.44 29.44
N PRO A 128 -31.67 -34.95 30.07
CA PRO A 128 -32.11 -35.47 31.36
C PRO A 128 -32.27 -36.98 31.22
N GLY A 129 -31.51 -37.74 32.01
CA GLY A 129 -31.56 -39.19 32.03
C GLY A 129 -33.01 -39.64 32.14
N GLY A 130 -33.47 -40.34 31.12
CA GLY A 130 -34.77 -41.00 31.12
C GLY A 130 -34.84 -41.98 32.27
N SER A 131 -35.92 -41.91 33.02
CA SER A 131 -36.28 -42.84 34.09
C SER A 131 -36.38 -44.26 33.55
N CYS A 132 -35.74 -45.21 34.22
CA CYS A 132 -36.03 -46.65 34.18
C CYS A 132 -35.89 -47.20 35.60
#